data_AF-A0A3R6B0P9-F1
#
_entry.id   AF-A0A3R6B0P9-F1
#
_cell.length_a   1.000
_cell.length_b   1.000
_cell.length_c   1.000
_cell.angle_alpha   90.00
_cell.angle_beta   90.00
_cell.angle_gamma   90.00
#
_symmetry.space_group_name_H-M   'P 1'
#
loop_
_entity.id
_entity.type
_entity.pdbx_description
1 polymer ?
#
loop_
_entity_poly.entity_id
_entity_poly.type
_entity_poly.pdbx_seq_one_letter_code
_entity_poly.pdbx_strand_id
1 'polypeptide(L)'
;MNRKELVEQIFAKKSFLCVGLDTDINKLPKCITEGEEIQGAEAEMMFKFNQAIIDATAPYCVAYKPNLAFYESRGIDGMIAFENTIKYLKSHYPNHFIIADAKRGDIGNTSKMYAQTFFEEYNLDSVTVAPYMGEDSVKPFLEYDGKWVILLALTSNKGSHDFQLTEDKEGERLFEKVLKKSQEWGNDENMMYVVGATQGQMFEDIRKVAPNHFLLVPGVGAQGGSLQEVCKYGIIKDCGLLVNSSRGIIYASNGDDFAEVAGQKAKELQEEMAAELAKL
;
A
#
# COMPACT_ATOMS: atom_id res chain seq x y z
N MET A 1 12.56 -6.48 1.60
CA MET A 1 11.98 -7.83 1.39
C MET A 1 11.86 -8.10 -0.10
N ASN A 2 12.38 -9.22 -0.59
CA ASN A 2 12.29 -9.62 -2.00
C ASN A 2 10.98 -10.39 -2.30
N ARG A 3 10.76 -10.76 -3.58
CA ARG A 3 9.52 -11.39 -4.04
C ARG A 3 9.26 -12.72 -3.31
N LYS A 4 10.29 -13.55 -3.22
CA LYS A 4 10.22 -14.86 -2.58
C LYS A 4 9.82 -14.74 -1.12
N GLU A 5 10.45 -13.85 -0.37
CA GLU A 5 10.13 -13.60 1.03
C GLU A 5 8.69 -13.12 1.21
N LEU A 6 8.21 -12.22 0.35
CA LEU A 6 6.83 -11.73 0.41
C LEU A 6 5.82 -12.85 0.12
N VAL A 7 6.07 -13.67 -0.90
CA VAL A 7 5.24 -14.84 -1.23
C VAL A 7 5.22 -15.83 -0.06
N GLU A 8 6.37 -16.12 0.54
CA GLU A 8 6.46 -16.99 1.72
C GLU A 8 5.62 -16.45 2.89
N GLN A 9 5.67 -15.15 3.17
CA GLN A 9 4.82 -14.52 4.18
C GLN A 9 3.33 -14.64 3.85
N ILE A 10 2.96 -14.46 2.58
CA ILE A 10 1.55 -14.58 2.14
C ILE A 10 0.99 -15.96 2.43
N PHE A 11 1.70 -17.01 2.04
CA PHE A 11 1.23 -18.38 2.25
C PHE A 11 1.35 -18.80 3.72
N ALA A 12 2.39 -18.39 4.44
CA ALA A 12 2.55 -18.70 5.87
C ALA A 12 1.43 -18.08 6.72
N LYS A 13 1.09 -16.81 6.47
CA LYS A 13 0.01 -16.11 7.18
C LYS A 13 -1.37 -16.35 6.57
N LYS A 14 -1.44 -17.03 5.42
CA LYS A 14 -2.66 -17.19 4.60
C LYS A 14 -3.36 -15.84 4.39
N SER A 15 -2.56 -14.83 4.06
CA SER A 15 -3.00 -13.44 3.99
C SER A 15 -2.21 -12.71 2.93
N PHE A 16 -2.89 -11.91 2.12
CA PHE A 16 -2.28 -10.90 1.27
C PHE A 16 -2.82 -9.51 1.65
N LEU A 17 -3.16 -9.35 2.93
CA LEU A 17 -3.65 -8.10 3.51
C LEU A 17 -2.49 -7.12 3.70
N CYS A 18 -2.72 -5.91 3.21
CA CYS A 18 -1.94 -4.72 3.50
C CYS A 18 -2.78 -3.77 4.37
N VAL A 19 -2.39 -3.55 5.63
CA VAL A 19 -3.10 -2.60 6.51
C VAL A 19 -2.62 -1.18 6.21
N GLY A 20 -3.55 -0.29 5.85
CA GLY A 20 -3.25 1.12 5.61
C GLY A 20 -3.23 1.92 6.92
N LEU A 21 -2.11 2.57 7.21
CA LEU A 21 -1.93 3.41 8.40
C LEU A 21 -2.19 4.88 8.04
N ASP A 22 -3.43 5.15 7.63
CA ASP A 22 -3.91 6.48 7.21
C ASP A 22 -4.42 7.26 8.43
N THR A 23 -3.53 7.52 9.39
CA THR A 23 -3.89 8.04 10.71
C THR A 23 -4.27 9.51 10.66
N ASP A 24 -5.56 9.77 10.78
CA ASP A 24 -6.17 11.07 10.98
C ASP A 24 -6.28 11.37 12.48
N ILE A 25 -5.53 12.36 12.95
CA ILE A 25 -5.51 12.76 14.37
C ILE A 25 -6.92 13.10 14.90
N ASN A 26 -7.81 13.59 14.02
CA ASN A 26 -9.16 14.00 14.41
C ASN A 26 -10.09 12.81 14.67
N LYS A 27 -9.62 11.59 14.42
CA LYS A 27 -10.37 10.34 14.59
C LYS A 27 -9.74 9.42 15.63
N LEU A 28 -8.76 9.90 16.37
CA LEU A 28 -8.15 9.12 17.44
C LEU A 28 -9.17 8.91 18.57
N PRO A 29 -9.17 7.70 19.17
CA PRO A 29 -10.04 7.41 20.31
C PRO A 29 -9.59 8.23 21.52
N LYS A 30 -10.54 8.53 22.41
CA LYS A 30 -10.30 9.41 23.56
C LYS A 30 -9.15 8.93 24.46
N CYS A 31 -9.04 7.62 24.68
CA CYS A 31 -7.98 7.02 25.48
C CYS A 31 -6.55 7.26 24.93
N ILE A 32 -6.41 7.66 23.66
CA ILE A 32 -5.13 8.08 23.09
C ILE A 32 -4.90 9.58 23.29
N THR A 33 -5.96 10.38 23.24
CA THR A 33 -5.88 11.86 23.31
C THR A 33 -5.94 12.42 24.73
N GLU A 34 -6.41 11.64 25.70
CA GLU A 34 -6.57 12.08 27.10
C GLU A 34 -5.20 12.26 27.78
N GLY A 35 -4.90 13.49 28.22
CA GLY A 35 -3.72 13.81 29.04
C GLY A 35 -2.59 14.56 28.33
N GLU A 36 -2.74 14.87 27.04
CA GLU A 36 -1.65 15.46 26.24
C GLU A 36 -1.98 16.89 25.74
N GLU A 37 -1.92 17.88 26.63
CA GLU A 37 -1.91 19.32 26.27
C GLU A 37 -0.47 19.87 26.14
N ILE A 38 0.46 19.10 25.54
CA ILE A 38 1.87 19.46 25.42
C ILE A 38 2.31 19.46 23.94
N GLN A 39 3.21 20.37 23.57
CA GLN A 39 3.83 20.39 22.24
C GLN A 39 4.55 19.05 21.94
N GLY A 40 4.35 18.49 20.74
CA GLY A 40 4.86 17.16 20.37
C GLY A 40 3.92 16.00 20.71
N ALA A 41 2.81 16.26 21.42
CA ALA A 41 1.77 15.27 21.69
C ALA A 41 1.18 14.67 20.41
N GLU A 42 1.03 15.45 19.33
CA GLU A 42 0.50 14.91 18.07
C GLU A 42 1.33 13.74 17.54
N ALA A 43 2.66 13.87 17.63
CA ALA A 43 3.57 12.82 17.20
C ALA A 43 3.41 11.55 18.04
N GLU A 44 3.32 11.71 19.36
CA GLU A 44 3.14 10.62 20.32
C GLU A 44 1.76 9.96 20.18
N MET A 45 0.68 10.74 20.08
CA MET A 45 -0.68 10.25 19.86
C MET A 45 -0.80 9.42 18.57
N MET A 46 -0.32 9.95 17.43
CA MET A 46 -0.35 9.24 16.16
C MET A 46 0.48 7.95 16.22
N PHE A 47 1.64 7.99 16.87
CA PHE A 47 2.50 6.82 17.03
C PHE A 47 1.85 5.75 17.94
N LYS A 48 1.33 6.12 19.12
CA LYS A 48 0.65 5.19 20.05
C LYS A 48 -0.52 4.49 19.38
N PHE A 49 -1.31 5.24 18.61
CA PHE A 49 -2.40 4.67 17.82
C PHE A 49 -1.87 3.67 16.79
N ASN A 50 -0.88 4.07 15.98
CA ASN A 50 -0.27 3.18 14.99
C ASN A 50 0.31 1.91 15.62
N GLN A 51 1.02 2.04 16.74
CA GLN A 51 1.59 0.94 17.48
C GLN A 51 0.52 -0.06 17.89
N ALA A 52 -0.56 0.39 18.53
CA ALA A 52 -1.64 -0.47 18.97
C ALA A 52 -2.34 -1.18 17.79
N ILE A 53 -2.54 -0.48 16.68
CA ILE A 53 -3.07 -1.07 15.44
C ILE A 53 -2.11 -2.14 14.89
N ILE A 54 -0.82 -1.86 14.83
CA ILE A 54 0.20 -2.78 14.32
C ILE A 54 0.20 -4.06 15.17
N ASP A 55 0.25 -3.92 16.49
CA ASP A 55 0.33 -5.06 17.41
C ASP A 55 -0.89 -5.98 17.27
N ALA A 56 -2.08 -5.39 17.13
CA ALA A 56 -3.33 -6.14 16.99
C ALA A 56 -3.51 -6.80 15.61
N THR A 57 -2.92 -6.22 14.55
CA THR A 57 -3.18 -6.64 13.16
C THR A 57 -2.03 -7.43 12.52
N ALA A 58 -0.81 -7.36 13.08
CA ALA A 58 0.38 -8.03 12.54
C ALA A 58 0.25 -9.55 12.34
N PRO A 59 -0.50 -10.31 13.18
CA PRO A 59 -0.73 -11.73 12.90
C PRO A 59 -1.46 -12.00 11.58
N TYR A 60 -2.30 -11.05 11.12
CA TYR A 60 -3.26 -11.25 10.04
C TYR A 60 -2.91 -10.54 8.74
N CYS A 61 -1.85 -9.73 8.71
CA CYS A 61 -1.40 -9.01 7.52
C CYS A 61 0.06 -9.31 7.18
N VAL A 62 0.43 -9.07 5.92
CA VAL A 62 1.80 -9.20 5.40
C VAL A 62 2.47 -7.85 5.19
N ALA A 63 1.70 -6.77 5.10
CA ALA A 63 2.20 -5.46 4.76
C ALA A 63 1.52 -4.33 5.53
N TYR A 64 2.25 -3.24 5.74
CA TYR A 64 1.73 -1.96 6.22
C TYR A 64 2.00 -0.86 5.20
N LYS A 65 0.99 0.00 5.00
CA LYS A 65 1.07 1.11 4.04
C LYS A 65 0.68 2.44 4.68
N PRO A 66 1.61 3.14 5.35
CA PRO A 66 1.40 4.54 5.72
C PRO A 66 1.26 5.42 4.47
N ASN A 67 0.18 6.22 4.42
CA ASN A 67 -0.01 7.23 3.39
C ASN A 67 0.53 8.58 3.87
N LEU A 68 1.57 9.08 3.20
CA LEU A 68 2.35 10.23 3.63
C LEU A 68 1.49 11.50 3.79
N ALA A 69 0.40 11.66 3.05
CA ALA A 69 -0.47 12.83 3.17
C ALA A 69 -1.03 13.03 4.60
N PHE A 70 -1.33 11.93 5.32
CA PHE A 70 -1.84 11.99 6.69
C PHE A 70 -0.78 12.47 7.69
N TYR A 71 0.49 12.18 7.43
CA TYR A 71 1.63 12.57 8.25
C TYR A 71 2.11 13.98 7.88
N GLU A 72 2.34 14.24 6.59
CA GLU A 72 2.79 15.55 6.08
C GLU A 72 1.84 16.69 6.44
N SER A 73 0.52 16.43 6.48
CA SER A 73 -0.47 17.43 6.87
C SER A 73 -0.35 17.93 8.33
N ARG A 74 0.43 17.22 9.16
CA ARG A 74 0.74 17.58 10.56
C ARG A 74 2.15 18.15 10.72
N GLY A 75 2.82 18.50 9.62
CA GLY A 75 4.16 19.08 9.65
C GLY A 75 5.18 18.16 10.33
N ILE A 76 6.02 18.73 11.18
CA ILE A 76 7.12 17.99 11.83
C ILE A 76 6.62 16.88 12.74
N ASP A 77 5.54 17.09 13.48
CA ASP A 77 5.02 16.10 14.43
C ASP A 77 4.52 14.85 13.69
N GLY A 78 3.83 15.03 12.56
CA GLY A 78 3.43 13.89 11.73
C GLY A 78 4.63 13.15 11.14
N MET A 79 5.69 13.85 10.74
CA MET A 79 6.90 13.20 10.24
C MET A 79 7.66 12.43 11.33
N ILE A 80 7.68 12.94 12.57
CA ILE A 80 8.21 12.22 13.73
C ILE A 80 7.36 10.96 13.99
N ALA A 81 6.03 11.04 13.95
CA ALA A 81 5.16 9.88 14.10
C ALA A 81 5.40 8.83 13.00
N PHE A 82 5.57 9.27 11.75
CA PHE A 82 5.92 8.40 10.64
C PHE A 82 7.23 7.67 10.92
N GLU A 83 8.30 8.40 11.23
CA GLU A 83 9.63 7.84 11.52
C GLU A 83 9.58 6.82 12.68
N ASN A 84 8.91 7.16 13.78
CA ASN A 84 8.72 6.27 14.92
C ASN A 84 7.94 5.00 14.53
N THR A 85 6.90 5.14 13.71
CA THR A 85 6.11 4.00 13.19
C THR A 85 6.98 3.07 12.34
N ILE A 86 7.81 3.63 11.44
CA ILE A 86 8.72 2.83 10.59
C ILE A 86 9.77 2.11 11.44
N LYS A 87 10.40 2.82 12.40
CA LYS A 87 11.37 2.23 13.33
C LYS A 87 10.76 1.09 14.15
N TYR A 88 9.53 1.26 14.62
CA TYR A 88 8.80 0.24 15.36
C TYR A 88 8.54 -1.01 14.52
N LEU A 89 7.99 -0.85 13.32
CA LEU A 89 7.75 -1.95 12.37
C LEU A 89 9.02 -2.75 12.10
N LYS A 90 10.13 -2.06 11.81
CA LYS A 90 11.39 -2.74 11.51
C LYS A 90 12.00 -3.49 12.69
N SER A 91 11.85 -2.97 13.90
CA SER A 91 12.44 -3.57 15.09
C SER A 91 11.62 -4.73 15.65
N HIS A 92 10.28 -4.65 15.56
CA HIS A 92 9.37 -5.63 16.19
C HIS A 92 8.72 -6.59 15.18
N TYR A 93 8.59 -6.16 13.92
CA TYR A 93 7.90 -6.88 12.85
C TYR A 93 8.75 -6.92 11.56
N PRO A 94 10.01 -7.41 11.61
CA PRO A 94 10.96 -7.34 10.49
C PRO A 94 10.53 -8.14 9.24
N ASN A 95 9.53 -9.02 9.39
CA ASN A 95 8.99 -9.83 8.30
C ASN A 95 7.72 -9.22 7.67
N HIS A 96 7.40 -7.96 7.96
CA HIS A 96 6.29 -7.24 7.35
C HIS A 96 6.79 -6.26 6.30
N PHE A 97 6.17 -6.30 5.13
CA PHE A 97 6.49 -5.42 4.01
C PHE A 97 5.99 -4.01 4.25
N ILE A 98 6.85 -2.99 4.07
CA ILE A 98 6.47 -1.60 4.33
C ILE A 98 6.38 -0.80 3.02
N ILE A 99 5.24 -0.15 2.84
CA ILE A 99 4.92 0.65 1.64
C ILE A 99 4.73 2.11 2.03
N ALA A 100 5.63 2.99 1.58
CA ALA A 100 5.34 4.43 1.60
C ALA A 100 4.36 4.78 0.47
N ASP A 101 3.10 5.07 0.82
CA ASP A 101 2.16 5.58 -0.16
C ASP A 101 2.33 7.10 -0.32
N ALA A 102 3.28 7.49 -1.18
CA ALA A 102 3.74 8.86 -1.38
C ALA A 102 3.40 9.44 -2.77
N LYS A 103 3.11 8.58 -3.75
CA LYS A 103 2.75 8.90 -5.15
C LYS A 103 3.68 9.96 -5.77
N ARG A 104 4.99 9.85 -5.51
CA ARG A 104 5.97 10.83 -6.03
C ARG A 104 6.05 10.77 -7.55
N GLY A 105 6.41 11.88 -8.16
CA GLY A 105 6.58 11.99 -9.61
C GLY A 105 7.25 13.33 -9.90
N ASP A 106 8.56 13.31 -10.07
CA ASP A 106 9.40 14.45 -10.43
C ASP A 106 10.54 13.91 -11.32
N ILE A 107 11.39 14.76 -11.88
CA ILE A 107 12.42 14.34 -12.86
C ILE A 107 13.84 14.59 -12.37
N GLY A 108 14.79 13.86 -12.96
CA GLY A 108 16.22 14.10 -12.78
C GLY A 108 16.66 14.07 -11.32
N ASN A 109 17.34 15.14 -10.88
CA ASN A 109 17.91 15.20 -9.53
C ASN A 109 16.84 15.19 -8.42
N THR A 110 15.67 15.80 -8.67
CA THR A 110 14.60 15.84 -7.65
C THR A 110 14.04 14.45 -7.38
N SER A 111 13.84 13.64 -8.43
CA SER A 111 13.42 12.24 -8.29
C SER A 111 14.43 11.41 -7.47
N LYS A 112 15.74 11.66 -7.65
CA LYS A 112 16.78 11.04 -6.83
C LYS A 112 16.67 11.38 -5.35
N MET A 113 16.34 12.64 -5.01
CA MET A 113 16.16 13.04 -3.60
C MET A 113 14.96 12.34 -2.95
N TYR A 114 13.87 12.12 -3.71
CA TYR A 114 12.77 11.29 -3.21
C TYR A 114 13.19 9.84 -3.01
N ALA A 115 13.88 9.23 -3.96
CA ALA A 115 14.37 7.86 -3.81
C ALA A 115 15.28 7.70 -2.59
N GLN A 116 16.22 8.65 -2.41
CA GLN A 116 17.09 8.72 -1.23
C GLN A 116 16.29 8.81 0.08
N THR A 117 15.25 9.65 0.10
CA THR A 117 14.40 9.82 1.30
C THR A 117 13.76 8.49 1.71
N PHE A 118 13.16 7.75 0.78
CA PHE A 118 12.43 6.54 1.15
C PHE A 118 13.34 5.31 1.35
N PHE A 119 14.43 5.19 0.58
CA PHE A 119 15.25 3.99 0.55
C PHE A 119 16.56 4.09 1.35
N GLU A 120 17.11 5.28 1.57
CA GLU A 120 18.27 5.47 2.45
C GLU A 120 17.84 5.92 3.84
N GLU A 121 17.18 7.08 3.94
CA GLU A 121 16.84 7.69 5.23
C GLU A 121 15.85 6.82 6.02
N TYR A 122 14.69 6.51 5.43
CA TYR A 122 13.70 5.65 6.09
C TYR A 122 13.90 4.17 5.83
N ASN A 123 14.75 3.80 4.86
CA ASN A 123 15.08 2.42 4.47
C ASN A 123 13.83 1.52 4.27
N LEU A 124 12.79 2.03 3.63
CA LEU A 124 11.54 1.30 3.39
C LEU A 124 11.71 0.20 2.34
N ASP A 125 10.78 -0.75 2.27
CA ASP A 125 10.81 -1.77 1.22
C ASP A 125 10.32 -1.23 -0.13
N SER A 126 9.37 -0.29 -0.10
CA SER A 126 8.73 0.19 -1.31
C SER A 126 8.13 1.59 -1.20
N VAL A 127 7.87 2.20 -2.35
CA VAL A 127 7.20 3.50 -2.48
C VAL A 127 6.27 3.53 -3.68
N THR A 128 5.13 4.23 -3.56
CA THR A 128 4.24 4.48 -4.70
C THR A 128 4.73 5.65 -5.56
N VAL A 129 4.70 5.49 -6.89
CA VAL A 129 5.24 6.48 -7.86
C VAL A 129 4.24 6.70 -9.00
N ALA A 130 4.08 7.95 -9.43
CA ALA A 130 3.23 8.36 -10.54
C ALA A 130 4.06 8.48 -11.84
N PRO A 131 3.75 7.70 -12.91
CA PRO A 131 4.58 7.61 -14.11
C PRO A 131 4.33 8.70 -15.15
N TYR A 132 3.51 9.71 -14.84
CA TYR A 132 2.99 10.64 -15.85
C TYR A 132 4.10 11.34 -16.65
N MET A 133 5.24 11.62 -16.02
CA MET A 133 6.37 12.32 -16.64
C MET A 133 7.31 11.41 -17.42
N GLY A 134 7.13 10.08 -17.37
CA GLY A 134 7.93 9.12 -18.12
C GLY A 134 9.05 8.45 -17.33
N GLU A 135 9.97 7.78 -18.04
CA GLU A 135 11.02 6.91 -17.48
C GLU A 135 11.88 7.62 -16.43
N ASP A 136 12.32 8.83 -16.72
CA ASP A 136 13.24 9.61 -15.89
C ASP A 136 12.62 10.04 -14.54
N SER A 137 11.31 9.94 -14.41
CA SER A 137 10.62 10.13 -13.12
C SER A 137 10.58 8.88 -12.23
N VAL A 138 10.78 7.70 -12.81
CA VAL A 138 10.64 6.40 -12.14
C VAL A 138 12.00 5.72 -11.93
N LYS A 139 12.87 5.78 -12.93
CA LYS A 139 14.17 5.10 -12.95
C LYS A 139 15.04 5.34 -11.71
N PRO A 140 15.12 6.57 -11.15
CA PRO A 140 15.90 6.80 -9.92
C PRO A 140 15.50 5.93 -8.73
N PHE A 141 14.24 5.50 -8.65
CA PHE A 141 13.77 4.58 -7.60
C PHE A 141 14.14 3.12 -7.89
N LEU A 142 14.17 2.72 -9.17
CA LEU A 142 14.47 1.36 -9.61
C LEU A 142 15.97 1.02 -9.53
N GLU A 143 16.84 2.02 -9.39
CA GLU A 143 18.29 1.85 -9.22
C GLU A 143 18.68 1.31 -7.83
N TYR A 144 17.72 1.20 -6.88
CA TYR A 144 17.97 0.67 -5.54
C TYR A 144 17.70 -0.84 -5.47
N ASP A 145 18.75 -1.61 -5.24
CA ASP A 145 18.67 -3.06 -5.11
C ASP A 145 17.80 -3.49 -3.91
N GLY A 146 16.95 -4.51 -4.13
CA GLY A 146 16.08 -5.07 -3.09
C GLY A 146 14.94 -4.14 -2.65
N LYS A 147 14.67 -3.07 -3.41
CA LYS A 147 13.55 -2.13 -3.21
C LYS A 147 12.50 -2.28 -4.32
N TRP A 148 11.28 -1.86 -4.01
CA TRP A 148 10.16 -1.93 -4.95
C TRP A 148 9.58 -0.56 -5.29
N VAL A 149 9.28 -0.38 -6.56
CA VAL A 149 8.45 0.72 -7.05
C VAL A 149 7.03 0.20 -7.26
N ILE A 150 6.04 0.86 -6.65
CA ILE A 150 4.63 0.54 -6.88
C ILE A 150 4.02 1.64 -7.77
N LEU A 151 3.95 1.37 -9.06
CA LEU A 151 3.60 2.36 -10.07
C LEU A 151 2.09 2.54 -10.21
N LEU A 152 1.59 3.77 -10.27
CA LEU A 152 0.18 4.04 -10.55
C LEU A 152 -0.19 3.60 -11.98
N ALA A 153 -1.18 2.70 -12.11
CA ALA A 153 -1.69 2.23 -13.40
C ALA A 153 -3.17 2.58 -13.59
N LEU A 154 -4.09 1.92 -12.87
CA LEU A 154 -5.53 2.11 -13.00
C LEU A 154 -6.18 2.26 -11.61
N THR A 155 -6.48 3.48 -11.17
CA THR A 155 -6.98 3.76 -9.82
C THR A 155 -8.50 3.65 -9.70
N SER A 156 -9.04 3.56 -8.48
CA SER A 156 -10.49 3.34 -8.22
C SER A 156 -11.35 4.61 -8.18
N ASN A 157 -10.75 5.79 -8.25
CA ASN A 157 -11.48 7.06 -8.15
C ASN A 157 -12.19 7.41 -9.48
N LYS A 158 -13.26 8.21 -9.40
CA LYS A 158 -14.02 8.68 -10.58
C LYS A 158 -13.14 9.35 -11.66
N GLY A 159 -12.11 10.09 -11.24
CA GLY A 159 -11.17 10.74 -12.16
C GLY A 159 -10.24 9.80 -12.93
N SER A 160 -10.25 8.48 -12.67
CA SER A 160 -9.54 7.51 -13.51
C SER A 160 -10.03 7.56 -14.97
N HIS A 161 -11.33 7.89 -15.18
CA HIS A 161 -11.92 8.03 -16.50
C HIS A 161 -11.42 9.23 -17.30
N ASP A 162 -10.83 10.25 -16.65
CA ASP A 162 -10.37 11.45 -17.33
C ASP A 162 -9.19 11.14 -18.27
N PHE A 163 -8.30 10.23 -17.87
CA PHE A 163 -7.08 9.91 -18.62
C PHE A 163 -6.80 8.41 -18.74
N GLN A 164 -6.89 7.65 -17.65
CA GLN A 164 -6.35 6.27 -17.58
C GLN A 164 -7.09 5.31 -18.52
N LEU A 165 -8.36 5.59 -18.81
CA LEU A 165 -9.22 4.82 -19.70
C LEU A 165 -9.35 5.44 -21.10
N THR A 166 -8.60 6.50 -21.42
CA THR A 166 -8.61 7.05 -22.78
C THR A 166 -7.94 6.09 -23.74
N GLU A 167 -8.53 5.92 -24.91
CA GLU A 167 -8.04 5.04 -25.98
C GLU A 167 -7.29 5.85 -27.03
N ASP A 168 -6.27 5.23 -27.61
CA ASP A 168 -5.64 5.77 -28.80
C ASP A 168 -6.34 5.34 -30.10
N LYS A 169 -5.73 5.61 -31.25
CA LYS A 169 -6.29 5.25 -32.56
C LYS A 169 -6.40 3.74 -32.80
N GLU A 170 -5.66 2.94 -32.03
CA GLU A 170 -5.61 1.49 -32.13
C GLU A 170 -6.50 0.81 -31.07
N GLY A 171 -7.18 1.61 -30.22
CA GLY A 171 -8.06 1.14 -29.15
C GLY A 171 -7.30 0.76 -27.87
N GLU A 172 -6.00 1.06 -27.77
CA GLU A 172 -5.23 0.77 -26.57
C GLU A 172 -5.46 1.83 -25.51
N ARG A 173 -5.84 1.39 -24.30
CA ARG A 173 -6.13 2.30 -23.18
C ARG A 173 -4.83 2.80 -22.56
N LEU A 174 -4.84 4.04 -22.05
CA LEU A 174 -3.65 4.66 -21.49
C LEU A 174 -3.02 3.82 -20.35
N PHE A 175 -3.80 3.21 -19.47
CA PHE A 175 -3.24 2.37 -18.42
C PHE A 175 -2.49 1.15 -18.98
N GLU A 176 -2.95 0.56 -20.09
CA GLU A 176 -2.27 -0.56 -20.75
C GLU A 176 -0.93 -0.12 -21.32
N LYS A 177 -0.86 1.07 -21.92
CA LYS A 177 0.39 1.69 -22.38
C LYS A 177 1.37 1.90 -21.24
N VAL A 178 0.89 2.43 -20.11
CA VAL A 178 1.72 2.62 -18.91
C VAL A 178 2.27 1.28 -18.42
N LEU A 179 1.44 0.23 -18.35
CA LEU A 179 1.88 -1.10 -17.96
C LEU A 179 2.92 -1.69 -18.94
N LYS A 180 2.72 -1.57 -20.26
CA LYS A 180 3.69 -2.06 -21.26
C LYS A 180 5.00 -1.30 -21.19
N LYS A 181 4.95 0.03 -21.20
CA LYS A 181 6.14 0.89 -21.25
C LYS A 181 6.97 0.77 -19.97
N SER A 182 6.33 0.70 -18.80
CA SER A 182 7.06 0.62 -17.53
C SER A 182 7.81 -0.70 -17.32
N GLN A 183 7.40 -1.78 -17.98
CA GLN A 183 8.14 -3.05 -18.00
C GLN A 183 9.44 -2.98 -18.83
N GLU A 184 9.67 -1.90 -19.57
CA GLU A 184 10.98 -1.61 -20.17
C GLU A 184 11.96 -1.00 -19.13
N TRP A 185 11.44 -0.50 -18.00
CA TRP A 185 12.22 0.19 -16.97
C TRP A 185 12.53 -0.70 -15.77
N GLY A 186 11.61 -1.57 -15.40
CA GLY A 186 11.73 -2.55 -14.31
C GLY A 186 11.07 -3.88 -14.67
N ASN A 187 10.95 -4.76 -13.68
CA ASN A 187 10.42 -6.11 -13.86
C ASN A 187 9.61 -6.57 -12.64
N ASP A 188 9.16 -7.82 -12.64
CA ASP A 188 8.31 -8.41 -11.60
C ASP A 188 9.03 -8.75 -10.28
N GLU A 189 10.31 -8.41 -10.16
CA GLU A 189 11.12 -8.52 -8.94
C GLU A 189 11.39 -7.16 -8.27
N ASN A 190 11.15 -6.03 -8.95
CA ASN A 190 11.35 -4.68 -8.39
C ASN A 190 10.22 -3.69 -8.71
N MET A 191 9.19 -4.11 -9.44
CA MET A 191 8.03 -3.29 -9.77
C MET A 191 6.71 -3.99 -9.44
N MET A 192 5.77 -3.19 -8.92
CA MET A 192 4.38 -3.55 -8.68
C MET A 192 3.48 -2.48 -9.30
N TYR A 193 2.17 -2.75 -9.40
CA TYR A 193 1.21 -1.77 -9.93
C TYR A 193 0.06 -1.49 -8.98
N VAL A 194 -0.32 -0.22 -8.85
CA VAL A 194 -1.55 0.17 -8.15
C VAL A 194 -2.73 -0.01 -9.08
N VAL A 195 -3.67 -0.87 -8.66
CA VAL A 195 -4.90 -1.19 -9.40
C VAL A 195 -6.10 -1.14 -8.46
N GLY A 196 -7.09 -0.31 -8.75
CA GLY A 196 -8.26 -0.14 -7.91
C GLY A 196 -9.16 -1.38 -7.87
N ALA A 197 -9.66 -1.75 -6.68
CA ALA A 197 -10.54 -2.91 -6.50
C ALA A 197 -11.87 -2.82 -7.27
N THR A 198 -12.33 -1.61 -7.59
CA THR A 198 -13.60 -1.35 -8.29
C THR A 198 -13.54 -1.61 -9.80
N GLN A 199 -12.39 -2.01 -10.33
CA GLN A 199 -12.19 -2.20 -11.76
C GLN A 199 -12.70 -3.56 -12.28
N GLY A 200 -13.09 -4.47 -11.38
CA GLY A 200 -13.79 -5.72 -11.71
C GLY A 200 -13.06 -6.55 -12.77
N GLN A 201 -13.72 -6.80 -13.91
CA GLN A 201 -13.15 -7.58 -15.03
C GLN A 201 -11.92 -6.94 -15.69
N MET A 202 -11.65 -5.63 -15.52
CA MET A 202 -10.45 -5.01 -16.09
C MET A 202 -9.14 -5.58 -15.52
N PHE A 203 -9.18 -6.30 -14.39
CA PHE A 203 -8.05 -7.09 -13.92
C PHE A 203 -7.58 -8.12 -14.96
N GLU A 204 -8.48 -8.70 -15.77
CA GLU A 204 -8.11 -9.61 -16.86
C GLU A 204 -7.24 -8.88 -17.89
N ASP A 205 -7.58 -7.64 -18.23
CA ASP A 205 -6.81 -6.83 -19.18
C ASP A 205 -5.44 -6.46 -18.62
N ILE A 206 -5.39 -6.12 -17.33
CA ILE A 206 -4.13 -5.89 -16.62
C ILE A 206 -3.26 -7.14 -16.63
N ARG A 207 -3.84 -8.32 -16.36
CA ARG A 207 -3.10 -9.60 -16.36
C ARG A 207 -2.64 -10.04 -17.74
N LYS A 208 -3.33 -9.67 -18.83
CA LYS A 208 -2.82 -9.86 -20.20
C LYS A 208 -1.52 -9.11 -20.44
N VAL A 209 -1.37 -7.93 -19.84
CA VAL A 209 -0.20 -7.05 -20.04
C VAL A 209 0.90 -7.25 -18.99
N ALA A 210 0.54 -7.47 -17.73
CA ALA A 210 1.44 -7.63 -16.59
C ALA A 210 1.11 -8.95 -15.84
N PRO A 211 1.42 -10.12 -16.45
CA PRO A 211 0.95 -11.41 -15.97
C PRO A 211 1.53 -11.81 -14.60
N ASN A 212 2.76 -11.40 -14.29
CA ASN A 212 3.48 -11.89 -13.11
C ASN A 212 3.70 -10.83 -12.01
N HIS A 213 3.46 -9.55 -12.30
CA HIS A 213 3.71 -8.46 -11.36
C HIS A 213 2.77 -8.51 -10.17
N PHE A 214 3.24 -8.09 -9.00
CA PHE A 214 2.34 -7.85 -7.86
C PHE A 214 1.43 -6.65 -8.16
N LEU A 215 0.16 -6.75 -7.75
CA LEU A 215 -0.78 -5.64 -7.79
C LEU A 215 -1.09 -5.18 -6.37
N LEU A 216 -0.84 -3.91 -6.06
CA LEU A 216 -1.35 -3.26 -4.85
C LEU A 216 -2.78 -2.81 -5.13
N VAL A 217 -3.74 -3.39 -4.41
CA VAL A 217 -5.17 -3.23 -4.65
C VAL A 217 -5.85 -2.44 -3.53
N PRO A 218 -5.91 -1.10 -3.61
CA PRO A 218 -6.72 -0.30 -2.70
C PRO A 218 -8.21 -0.40 -3.06
N GLY A 219 -9.06 -0.24 -2.04
CA GLY A 219 -10.50 0.00 -2.22
C GLY A 219 -11.42 -1.19 -1.95
N VAL A 220 -10.91 -2.31 -1.46
CA VAL A 220 -11.76 -3.40 -0.96
C VAL A 220 -12.52 -2.92 0.29
N GLY A 221 -13.80 -3.26 0.39
CA GLY A 221 -14.69 -2.85 1.49
C GLY A 221 -15.12 -1.38 1.39
N ALA A 222 -14.30 -0.44 1.88
CA ALA A 222 -14.70 0.96 2.08
C ALA A 222 -15.05 1.73 0.78
N GLN A 223 -14.57 1.27 -0.38
CA GLN A 223 -14.91 1.85 -1.70
C GLN A 223 -15.83 0.93 -2.51
N GLY A 224 -16.35 -0.14 -1.91
CA GLY A 224 -17.28 -1.07 -2.54
C GLY A 224 -16.64 -2.17 -3.39
N GLY A 225 -15.30 -2.28 -3.42
CA GLY A 225 -14.63 -3.38 -4.13
C GLY A 225 -14.82 -4.73 -3.41
N SER A 226 -15.11 -5.79 -4.17
CA SER A 226 -15.21 -7.17 -3.67
C SER A 226 -13.86 -7.86 -3.71
N LEU A 227 -13.44 -8.46 -2.59
CA LEU A 227 -12.24 -9.30 -2.53
C LEU A 227 -12.34 -10.49 -3.49
N GLN A 228 -13.51 -11.12 -3.57
CA GLN A 228 -13.75 -12.30 -4.39
C GLN A 228 -13.65 -11.98 -5.89
N GLU A 229 -14.16 -10.83 -6.34
CA GLU A 229 -13.98 -10.40 -7.73
C GLU A 229 -12.52 -10.07 -8.05
N VAL A 230 -11.83 -9.36 -7.15
CA VAL A 230 -10.40 -9.07 -7.30
C VAL A 230 -9.60 -10.37 -7.41
N CYS A 231 -9.90 -11.38 -6.59
CA CYS A 231 -9.21 -12.67 -6.66
C CYS A 231 -9.57 -13.42 -7.94
N LYS A 232 -10.85 -13.48 -8.31
CA LYS A 232 -11.33 -14.17 -9.51
C LYS A 232 -10.59 -13.75 -10.78
N TYR A 233 -10.34 -12.45 -10.95
CA TYR A 233 -9.72 -11.91 -12.17
C TYR A 233 -8.25 -11.55 -12.02
N GLY A 234 -7.78 -11.36 -10.78
CA GLY A 234 -6.46 -10.80 -10.50
C GLY A 234 -5.47 -11.76 -9.85
N ILE A 235 -5.90 -12.87 -9.24
CA ILE A 235 -4.98 -13.78 -8.55
C ILE A 235 -4.15 -14.58 -9.54
N ILE A 236 -2.88 -14.84 -9.18
CA ILE A 236 -1.97 -15.71 -9.94
C ILE A 236 -1.41 -16.80 -9.03
N LYS A 237 -0.61 -17.73 -9.58
CA LYS A 237 -0.09 -18.90 -8.86
C LYS A 237 0.56 -18.55 -7.51
N ASP A 238 1.31 -17.45 -7.45
CA ASP A 238 2.00 -17.01 -6.23
C ASP A 238 1.23 -15.87 -5.52
N CYS A 239 -0.11 -15.91 -5.61
CA CYS A 239 -1.05 -14.85 -5.22
C CYS A 239 -0.96 -13.59 -6.11
N GLY A 240 0.20 -12.91 -6.13
CA GLY A 240 0.45 -11.70 -6.94
C GLY A 240 -0.45 -10.50 -6.63
N LEU A 241 -1.08 -10.47 -5.46
CA LEU A 241 -1.95 -9.39 -4.98
C LEU A 241 -1.49 -8.93 -3.60
N LEU A 242 -1.68 -7.64 -3.31
CA LEU A 242 -1.66 -7.06 -1.96
C LEU A 242 -2.92 -6.20 -1.82
N VAL A 243 -3.90 -6.67 -1.07
CA VAL A 243 -5.17 -5.93 -0.89
C VAL A 243 -5.03 -4.96 0.26
N ASN A 244 -5.17 -3.67 -0.02
CA ASN A 244 -5.09 -2.65 1.01
C ASN A 244 -6.46 -2.35 1.64
N SER A 245 -6.52 -2.46 2.96
CA SER A 245 -7.63 -2.00 3.79
C SER A 245 -7.11 -1.06 4.88
N SER A 246 -7.70 0.13 4.96
CA SER A 246 -7.29 1.20 5.87
C SER A 246 -8.40 1.46 6.89
N ARG A 247 -9.26 2.44 6.63
CA ARG A 247 -10.39 2.85 7.50
C ARG A 247 -11.29 1.71 7.97
N GLY A 248 -11.50 0.67 7.16
CA GLY A 248 -12.31 -0.50 7.53
C GLY A 248 -11.68 -1.37 8.63
N ILE A 249 -10.40 -1.17 8.91
CA ILE A 249 -9.66 -1.83 9.99
C ILE A 249 -9.37 -0.81 11.09
N ILE A 250 -8.61 0.25 10.77
CA ILE A 250 -8.03 1.12 11.81
C ILE A 250 -9.07 1.99 12.53
N TYR A 251 -10.23 2.23 11.92
CA TYR A 251 -11.35 2.97 12.51
C TYR A 251 -12.62 2.14 12.63
N ALA A 252 -12.46 0.81 12.75
CA ALA A 252 -13.59 -0.10 12.96
C ALA A 252 -14.27 0.11 14.33
N SER A 253 -13.54 0.63 15.32
CA SER A 253 -14.07 1.20 16.56
C SER A 253 -13.34 2.52 16.90
N ASN A 254 -13.97 3.33 17.75
CA ASN A 254 -13.44 4.59 18.28
C ASN A 254 -13.43 4.62 19.83
N GLY A 255 -13.65 3.47 20.47
CA GLY A 255 -13.58 3.30 21.92
C GLY A 255 -12.23 2.76 22.37
N ASP A 256 -12.14 2.37 23.64
CA ASP A 256 -10.93 1.77 24.23
C ASP A 256 -10.58 0.39 23.62
N ASP A 257 -11.54 -0.21 22.93
CA ASP A 257 -11.43 -1.47 22.20
C ASP A 257 -10.92 -1.31 20.76
N PHE A 258 -10.54 -0.09 20.32
CA PHE A 258 -10.19 0.19 18.92
C PHE A 258 -9.16 -0.79 18.33
N ALA A 259 -8.11 -1.12 19.09
CA ALA A 259 -7.06 -2.04 18.65
C ALA A 259 -7.59 -3.48 18.56
N GLU A 260 -8.38 -3.92 19.54
CA GLU A 260 -9.00 -5.25 19.52
C GLU A 260 -9.90 -5.41 18.30
N VAL A 261 -10.79 -4.44 18.06
CA VAL A 261 -11.72 -4.46 16.94
C VAL A 261 -10.97 -4.38 15.60
N ALA A 262 -9.89 -3.61 15.51
CA ALA A 262 -9.03 -3.60 14.33
C ALA A 262 -8.40 -4.98 14.07
N GLY A 263 -7.91 -5.66 15.11
CA GLY A 263 -7.42 -7.04 15.02
C GLY A 263 -8.49 -8.02 14.55
N GLN A 264 -9.72 -7.91 15.07
CA GLN A 264 -10.86 -8.72 14.62
C GLN A 264 -11.17 -8.49 13.14
N LYS A 265 -11.22 -7.22 12.67
CA LYS A 265 -11.45 -6.91 11.25
C LYS A 265 -10.34 -7.36 10.33
N ALA A 266 -9.09 -7.28 10.76
CA ALA A 266 -7.96 -7.83 10.00
C ALA A 266 -8.06 -9.36 9.90
N LYS A 267 -8.45 -10.04 10.99
CA LYS A 267 -8.68 -11.49 11.01
C LYS A 267 -9.81 -11.93 10.10
N GLU A 268 -10.97 -11.28 10.16
CA GLU A 268 -12.13 -11.57 9.29
C GLU A 268 -11.69 -11.54 7.81
N LEU A 269 -10.99 -10.48 7.40
CA LEU A 269 -10.51 -10.34 6.03
C LEU A 269 -9.43 -11.37 5.68
N GLN A 270 -8.56 -11.71 6.62
CA GLN A 270 -7.57 -12.77 6.45
C GLN A 270 -8.22 -14.15 6.24
N GLU A 271 -9.31 -14.45 6.95
CA GLU A 271 -10.06 -15.71 6.76
C GLU A 271 -10.67 -15.81 5.37
N GLU A 272 -11.22 -14.71 4.83
CA GLU A 272 -11.65 -14.66 3.42
C GLU A 272 -10.49 -14.87 2.44
N MET A 273 -9.35 -14.22 2.69
CA MET A 273 -8.14 -14.39 1.87
C MET A 273 -7.61 -15.82 1.91
N ALA A 274 -7.64 -16.47 3.07
CA ALA A 274 -7.22 -17.86 3.22
C ALA A 274 -8.08 -18.80 2.37
N ALA A 275 -9.39 -18.54 2.28
CA ALA A 275 -10.30 -19.31 1.42
C ALA A 275 -9.99 -19.12 -0.07
N GLU A 276 -9.58 -17.92 -0.50
CA GLU A 276 -9.16 -17.68 -1.88
C GLU A 276 -7.80 -18.32 -2.20
N LEU A 277 -6.82 -18.22 -1.29
CA LEU A 277 -5.51 -18.86 -1.45
C LEU A 277 -5.60 -20.38 -1.52
N ALA A 278 -6.56 -21.00 -0.80
CA ALA A 278 -6.75 -22.45 -0.84
C ALA A 278 -7.28 -22.98 -2.19
N LYS A 279 -7.68 -22.10 -3.11
CA LYS A 279 -8.13 -22.46 -4.47
C LYS A 279 -6.98 -22.49 -5.49
N LEU A 280 -5.79 -22.01 -5.12
CA LEU A 280 -4.56 -22.05 -5.93
C LEU A 280 -3.90 -23.44 -5.87
#